data_AF-A0A9Q0EL33-F1
#
_entry.id   AF-A0A9Q0EL33-F1
#
_cell.length_a   1.000
_cell.length_b   1.000
_cell.length_c   1.000
_cell.angle_alpha   90.00
_cell.angle_beta   90.00
_cell.angle_gamma   90.00
#
_symmetry.space_group_name_H-M   'P 1'
#
loop_
_entity.id
_entity.type
_entity.pdbx_description
1 polymer ?
#
loop_
_entity_poly.entity_id
_entity_poly.type
_entity_poly.pdbx_seq_one_letter_code
_entity_poly.pdbx_strand_id
1 'polypeptide(L)'
;VSPLSVPSTRVTVSGVPPFIPNELLELLQKKRLELSSFLQERVKGALVRCRFLEIKEMDAPTPFFFNLERSVAQRKQMSCLKLPGGRVTSSPEEMRDHAMDFYTNLFGESSAASRALSPEEKAALDLELTLEELTGAVNQMASGRAPGIDGLSGEFLKHFWGVLGADLRGVFSECFRTGSLPVSCRRAVLSLLPKKGDLALLKNWRPLYSLAIEPLLCRLRSKLSGLSLPASCGLECPPTLSAYADDVSIFVSSQRDVQCLQDTLSLYERASSAR
;
A
#
# COMPACT_ATOMS: atom_id res chain seq x y z
N VAL A 1 -21.58 35.24 -11.13
CA VAL A 1 -20.87 34.96 -12.41
C VAL A 1 -21.75 34.03 -13.21
N SER A 2 -22.39 34.57 -14.24
CA SER A 2 -23.37 33.86 -15.08
C SER A 2 -22.70 32.70 -15.83
N PRO A 3 -23.38 31.55 -16.04
CA PRO A 3 -22.80 30.45 -16.79
C PRO A 3 -22.63 30.86 -18.26
N LEU A 4 -21.40 30.71 -18.76
CA LEU A 4 -21.07 30.88 -20.18
C LEU A 4 -21.93 29.96 -21.03
N SER A 5 -22.84 30.57 -21.81
CA SER A 5 -23.57 29.94 -22.90
C SER A 5 -22.57 29.45 -23.94
N VAL A 6 -22.35 28.13 -24.02
CA VAL A 6 -21.57 27.53 -25.10
C VAL A 6 -22.43 27.56 -26.36
N PRO A 7 -22.01 28.23 -27.46
CA PRO A 7 -22.80 28.24 -28.68
C PRO A 7 -22.78 26.84 -29.28
N SER A 8 -23.94 26.15 -29.25
CA SER A 8 -24.17 24.93 -30.00
C SER A 8 -24.25 25.28 -31.49
N THR A 9 -23.09 25.44 -32.13
CA THR A 9 -23.02 25.64 -33.58
C THR A 9 -23.35 24.31 -34.24
N ARG A 10 -24.62 24.16 -34.68
CA ARG A 10 -25.07 22.99 -35.43
C ARG A 10 -24.57 23.14 -36.87
N VAL A 11 -23.39 22.60 -37.15
CA VAL A 11 -22.85 22.54 -38.52
C VAL A 11 -23.69 21.53 -39.30
N THR A 12 -24.57 22.01 -40.18
CA THR A 12 -25.26 21.18 -41.17
C THR A 12 -24.38 21.09 -42.40
N VAL A 13 -23.70 19.96 -42.58
CA VAL A 13 -22.91 19.69 -43.78
C VAL A 13 -23.87 19.11 -44.83
N SER A 14 -24.41 19.96 -45.71
CA SER A 14 -25.12 19.50 -46.91
C SER A 14 -24.09 19.18 -48.00
N GLY A 15 -23.62 17.94 -48.03
CA GLY A 15 -22.70 17.45 -49.05
C GLY A 15 -22.55 15.94 -48.92
N VAL A 16 -22.37 15.26 -50.06
CA VAL A 16 -22.05 13.83 -50.11
C VAL A 16 -20.89 13.56 -49.14
N PRO A 17 -21.01 12.59 -48.22
CA PRO A 17 -19.99 12.37 -47.20
C PRO A 17 -18.62 12.17 -47.88
N PRO A 18 -17.56 12.84 -47.40
CA PRO A 18 -16.25 12.69 -48.00
C PRO A 18 -15.86 11.21 -47.98
N PHE A 19 -15.33 10.71 -49.10
CA PHE A 19 -14.80 9.35 -49.20
C PHE A 19 -13.66 9.21 -48.19
N ILE A 20 -13.94 8.58 -47.05
CA ILE A 20 -12.94 8.29 -46.02
C ILE A 20 -12.10 7.13 -46.58
N PRO A 21 -10.78 7.33 -46.79
CA PRO A 21 -9.91 6.24 -47.23
C PRO A 21 -10.01 5.07 -46.24
N ASN A 22 -10.13 3.84 -46.73
CA ASN A 22 -10.26 2.64 -45.88
C ASN A 22 -9.13 2.54 -44.84
N GLU A 23 -7.93 2.99 -45.20
CA GLU A 23 -6.76 3.04 -44.31
C GLU A 23 -6.96 3.97 -43.09
N LEU A 24 -7.65 5.11 -43.29
CA LEU A 24 -8.02 6.03 -42.20
C LEU A 24 -9.14 5.43 -41.34
N LEU A 25 -10.08 4.70 -41.94
CA LEU A 25 -11.14 4.01 -41.21
C LEU A 25 -10.58 2.90 -40.31
N GLU A 26 -9.65 2.09 -40.82
CA GLU A 26 -8.94 1.06 -40.06
C GLU A 26 -8.13 1.68 -38.91
N LEU A 27 -7.42 2.79 -39.17
CA LEU A 27 -6.68 3.51 -38.15
C LEU A 27 -7.59 4.06 -37.04
N LEU A 28 -8.76 4.62 -37.40
CA LEU A 28 -9.74 5.10 -36.43
C LEU A 28 -10.35 3.97 -35.60
N GLN A 29 -10.64 2.82 -36.22
CA GLN A 29 -11.12 1.64 -35.50
C GLN A 29 -10.07 1.12 -34.53
N LYS A 30 -8.80 1.05 -34.95
CA LYS A 30 -7.67 0.68 -34.08
C LYS A 30 -7.54 1.65 -32.90
N LYS A 31 -7.56 2.96 -33.14
CA LYS A 31 -7.48 3.98 -32.07
C LYS A 31 -8.66 3.93 -31.11
N ARG A 32 -9.87 3.64 -31.61
CA ARG A 32 -11.05 3.43 -30.77
C ARG A 32 -10.90 2.21 -29.87
N LEU A 33 -10.32 1.12 -30.38
CA LEU A 33 -10.07 -0.09 -29.60
C LEU A 33 -9.00 0.15 -28.52
N GLU A 34 -7.89 0.79 -28.87
CA GLU A 34 -6.84 1.20 -27.92
C GLU A 34 -7.40 2.10 -26.81
N LEU A 35 -8.22 3.09 -27.17
CA LEU A 35 -8.87 3.97 -26.19
C LEU A 35 -9.83 3.19 -25.29
N SER A 36 -10.58 2.23 -25.85
CA SER A 36 -11.49 1.38 -25.09
C SER A 36 -10.74 0.51 -24.08
N SER A 37 -9.59 -0.08 -24.46
CA SER A 37 -8.80 -0.90 -23.54
C SER A 37 -8.21 -0.04 -22.41
N PHE A 38 -7.66 1.13 -22.76
CA PHE A 38 -7.10 2.08 -21.78
C PHE A 38 -8.16 2.56 -20.78
N LEU A 39 -9.36 2.90 -21.26
CA LEU A 39 -10.47 3.26 -20.38
C LEU A 39 -10.86 2.09 -19.47
N GLN A 40 -10.92 0.87 -19.99
CA GLN A 40 -11.25 -0.31 -19.19
C GLN A 40 -10.24 -0.57 -18.08
N GLU A 41 -8.94 -0.39 -18.33
CA GLU A 41 -7.91 -0.47 -17.29
C GLU A 41 -8.06 0.63 -16.24
N ARG A 42 -8.31 1.87 -16.66
CA ARG A 42 -8.55 2.98 -15.73
C ARG A 42 -9.76 2.74 -14.83
N VAL A 43 -10.83 2.18 -15.39
CA VAL A 43 -12.04 1.80 -14.66
C VAL A 43 -11.73 0.72 -13.63
N LYS A 44 -11.03 -0.35 -14.02
CA LYS A 44 -10.59 -1.40 -13.08
C LYS A 44 -9.79 -0.82 -11.91
N GLY A 45 -8.82 0.05 -12.20
CA GLY A 45 -8.02 0.70 -11.16
C GLY A 45 -8.86 1.55 -10.21
N ALA A 46 -9.83 2.31 -10.74
CA ALA A 46 -10.70 3.14 -9.94
C ALA A 46 -11.73 2.32 -9.14
N LEU A 47 -12.23 1.19 -9.67
CA LEU A 47 -13.08 0.22 -8.94
C LEU A 47 -12.36 -0.35 -7.72
N VAL A 48 -11.10 -0.77 -7.88
CA VAL A 48 -10.26 -1.25 -6.77
C VAL A 48 -10.10 -0.17 -5.69
N ARG A 49 -9.82 1.08 -6.08
CA ARG A 49 -9.65 2.20 -5.14
C ARG A 49 -10.95 2.59 -4.43
N CYS A 50 -12.09 2.40 -5.10
CA CYS A 50 -13.42 2.64 -4.54
C CYS A 50 -14.03 1.42 -3.84
N ARG A 51 -13.34 0.27 -3.84
CA ARG A 51 -13.79 -1.02 -3.28
C ARG A 51 -15.08 -1.59 -3.90
N PHE A 52 -15.30 -1.33 -5.19
CA PHE A 52 -16.33 -2.05 -5.94
C PHE A 52 -15.65 -3.24 -6.62
N LEU A 53 -16.09 -4.46 -6.28
CA LEU A 53 -15.45 -5.70 -6.72
C LEU A 53 -15.97 -6.15 -8.09
N GLU A 54 -17.17 -5.72 -8.48
CA GLU A 54 -17.77 -6.05 -9.77
C GLU A 54 -18.27 -4.82 -10.52
N ILE A 55 -18.04 -4.80 -11.85
CA ILE A 55 -18.61 -3.77 -12.76
C ILE A 55 -20.14 -3.77 -12.70
N LYS A 56 -20.77 -4.90 -12.35
CA LYS A 56 -22.24 -5.06 -12.27
C LYS A 56 -22.86 -4.25 -11.12
N GLU A 57 -22.09 -3.89 -10.10
CA GLU A 57 -22.55 -3.04 -9.00
C GLU A 57 -22.51 -1.54 -9.36
N MET A 58 -22.11 -1.20 -10.59
CA MET A 58 -21.91 0.17 -11.03
C MET A 58 -22.64 0.44 -12.36
N ASP A 59 -23.37 1.55 -12.43
CA ASP A 59 -23.77 2.13 -13.72
C ASP A 59 -22.50 2.46 -14.53
N ALA A 60 -22.53 2.27 -15.85
CA ALA A 60 -21.38 2.33 -16.76
C ALA A 60 -20.30 3.38 -16.37
N PRO A 61 -19.00 3.13 -16.63
CA PRO A 61 -17.90 4.02 -16.23
C PRO A 61 -18.00 5.41 -16.85
N THR A 62 -18.73 6.29 -16.17
CA THR A 62 -19.06 7.62 -16.64
C THR A 62 -18.02 8.64 -16.17
N PRO A 63 -17.93 9.80 -16.85
CA PRO A 63 -17.15 10.93 -16.34
C PRO A 63 -17.48 11.32 -14.89
N PHE A 64 -18.72 11.07 -14.44
CA PHE A 64 -19.14 11.29 -13.06
C PHE A 64 -18.29 10.48 -12.06
N PHE A 65 -18.04 9.20 -12.34
CA PHE A 65 -17.25 8.34 -11.44
C PHE A 65 -15.80 8.80 -11.33
N PHE A 66 -15.15 9.12 -12.46
CA PHE A 66 -13.78 9.65 -12.45
C PHE A 66 -13.70 11.03 -11.78
N ASN A 67 -14.74 11.85 -11.89
CA ASN A 67 -14.82 13.12 -11.16
C ASN A 67 -15.01 12.91 -9.66
N LEU A 68 -15.79 11.90 -9.25
CA LEU A 68 -15.95 11.51 -7.85
C LEU A 68 -14.62 11.03 -7.26
N GLU A 69 -13.92 10.13 -7.96
CA GLU A 69 -12.59 9.66 -7.58
C GLU A 69 -11.61 10.83 -7.43
N ARG A 70 -11.54 11.71 -8.44
CA ARG A 70 -10.67 12.90 -8.42
C ARG A 70 -11.02 13.83 -7.28
N SER A 71 -12.30 14.06 -7.02
CA SER A 71 -12.77 14.87 -5.89
C SER A 71 -12.36 14.26 -4.55
N VAL A 72 -12.43 12.94 -4.40
CA VAL A 72 -11.97 12.24 -3.19
C VAL A 72 -10.46 12.34 -3.04
N ALA A 73 -9.70 12.18 -4.14
CA ALA A 73 -8.24 12.30 -4.13
C ALA A 73 -7.79 13.72 -3.76
N GLN A 74 -8.42 14.75 -4.35
CA GLN A 74 -8.14 16.16 -4.03
C GLN A 74 -8.44 16.49 -2.57
N ARG A 75 -9.53 15.97 -2.00
CA ARG A 75 -9.86 16.17 -0.58
C ARG A 75 -8.85 15.56 0.39
N LYS A 76 -8.04 14.60 -0.05
CA LYS A 76 -6.96 13.99 0.75
C LYS A 76 -5.62 14.72 0.61
N GLN A 77 -5.50 15.69 -0.30
CA GLN A 77 -4.27 16.44 -0.47
C GLN A 77 -4.22 17.62 0.50
N MET A 78 -3.11 17.71 1.22
CA MET A 78 -2.78 18.85 2.06
C MET A 78 -2.08 19.89 1.18
N SER A 79 -2.81 20.95 0.80
CA SER A 79 -2.28 22.01 -0.06
C SER A 79 -1.61 23.14 0.72
N CYS A 80 -2.01 23.36 1.97
CA CYS A 80 -1.50 24.43 2.81
C CYS A 80 -1.65 24.09 4.30
N LEU A 81 -0.83 24.73 5.15
CA LEU A 81 -0.93 24.65 6.60
C LEU A 81 -0.84 26.04 7.25
N LYS A 82 -1.52 26.20 8.38
CA LYS A 82 -1.45 27.38 9.23
C LYS A 82 -0.40 27.15 10.32
N LEU A 83 0.65 27.96 10.27
CA LEU A 83 1.79 27.94 11.19
C LEU A 83 1.45 28.57 12.54
N PRO A 84 2.31 28.38 13.56
CA PRO A 84 2.23 29.12 14.82
C PRO A 84 2.27 30.63 14.54
N GLY A 85 1.36 31.41 15.14
CA GLY A 85 1.19 32.84 14.84
C GLY A 85 0.18 33.14 13.73
N GLY A 86 -0.41 32.13 13.10
CA GLY A 86 -1.58 32.26 12.25
C GLY A 86 -1.32 32.53 10.76
N ARG A 87 -0.04 32.61 10.35
CA ARG A 87 0.38 32.64 8.95
C ARG A 87 0.01 31.33 8.25
N VAL A 88 -0.52 31.40 7.03
CA VAL A 88 -0.76 30.22 6.19
C VAL A 88 0.38 30.08 5.19
N THR A 89 0.93 28.88 5.05
CA THR A 89 1.97 28.54 4.10
C THR A 89 1.49 27.43 3.16
N SER A 90 1.97 27.48 1.91
CA SER A 90 1.81 26.42 0.91
C SER A 90 3.16 25.89 0.43
N SER A 91 4.26 26.29 1.09
CA SER A 91 5.60 25.81 0.78
C SER A 91 5.78 24.38 1.33
N PRO A 92 6.16 23.39 0.51
CA PRO A 92 6.36 22.02 0.98
C PRO A 92 7.42 21.87 2.08
N GLU A 93 8.42 22.76 2.11
CA GLU A 93 9.47 22.76 3.13
C GLU A 93 8.90 23.22 4.48
N GLU A 94 8.30 24.42 4.53
CA GLU A 94 7.69 24.95 5.76
C GLU A 94 6.58 24.03 6.32
N MET A 95 5.80 23.42 5.42
CA MET A 95 4.76 22.47 5.83
C MET A 95 5.34 21.21 6.47
N ARG A 96 6.48 20.73 5.97
CA ARG A 96 7.17 19.54 6.50
C ARG A 96 7.78 19.82 7.86
N ASP A 97 8.46 20.95 8.01
CA ASP A 97 9.08 21.36 9.28
C ASP A 97 8.00 21.53 10.35
N HIS A 98 6.92 22.23 10.02
CA HIS A 98 5.79 22.38 10.93
C HIS A 98 5.16 21.04 11.34
N ALA A 99 5.05 20.09 10.40
CA ALA A 99 4.53 18.76 10.70
C ALA A 99 5.48 17.96 11.60
N MET A 100 6.79 18.05 11.35
CA MET A 100 7.81 17.44 12.19
C MET A 100 7.75 17.97 13.62
N ASP A 101 7.72 19.29 13.80
CA ASP A 101 7.63 19.93 15.12
C ASP A 101 6.34 19.53 15.84
N PHE A 102 5.21 19.59 15.14
CA PHE A 102 3.90 19.25 15.71
C PHE A 102 3.86 17.81 16.23
N TYR A 103 4.27 16.83 15.42
CA TYR A 103 4.22 15.42 15.83
C TYR A 103 5.35 15.06 16.81
N THR A 104 6.51 15.70 16.73
CA THR A 104 7.57 15.54 17.73
C THR A 104 7.10 15.98 19.10
N ASN A 105 6.40 17.11 19.21
CA ASN A 105 5.82 17.55 20.48
C ASN A 105 4.67 16.64 20.91
N LEU A 106 3.78 16.26 19.99
CA LEU A 106 2.61 15.42 20.29
C LEU A 106 2.99 14.03 20.83
N PHE A 107 4.05 13.42 20.29
CA PHE A 107 4.50 12.08 20.69
C PHE A 107 5.69 12.09 21.64
N GLY A 108 6.42 13.20 21.74
CA GLY A 108 7.54 13.39 22.67
C GLY A 108 7.08 13.74 24.09
N GLU A 109 5.90 14.32 24.25
CA GLU A 109 5.28 14.45 25.57
C GLU A 109 4.87 13.08 26.10
N SER A 110 5.73 12.51 26.95
CA SER A 110 5.49 11.28 27.72
C SER A 110 4.42 11.49 28.79
N SER A 111 3.19 11.82 28.39
CA SER A 111 2.00 11.64 29.22
C SER A 111 1.53 10.18 29.12
N ALA A 112 2.43 9.23 29.32
CA ALA A 112 2.06 7.86 29.63
C ALA A 112 1.62 7.81 31.09
N ALA A 113 0.40 8.29 31.37
CA ALA A 113 -0.36 7.84 32.53
C ALA A 113 -0.83 6.40 32.28
N SER A 114 0.12 5.49 32.10
CA SER A 114 -0.14 4.05 32.08
C SER A 114 0.08 3.55 33.50
N ARG A 115 -0.93 2.88 34.05
CA ARG A 115 -0.81 2.03 35.24
C ARG A 115 0.58 1.37 35.23
N ALA A 116 1.39 1.62 36.26
CA ALA A 116 2.66 0.93 36.38
C ALA A 116 2.35 -0.57 36.51
N LEU A 117 2.79 -1.35 35.51
CA LEU A 117 2.62 -2.79 35.53
C LEU A 117 3.37 -3.38 36.73
N SER A 118 2.73 -4.32 37.39
CA SER A 118 3.36 -5.15 38.42
C SER A 118 4.56 -5.91 37.84
N PRO A 119 5.55 -6.29 38.67
CA PRO A 119 6.67 -7.14 38.23
C PRO A 119 6.20 -8.41 37.53
N GLU A 120 5.09 -9.00 37.98
CA GLU A 120 4.50 -10.21 37.43
C GLU A 120 3.89 -9.96 36.03
N GLU A 121 3.17 -8.85 35.84
CA GLU A 121 2.63 -8.45 34.53
C GLU A 121 3.76 -8.18 33.51
N LYS A 122 4.87 -7.58 33.96
CA LYS A 122 6.05 -7.37 33.09
C LYS A 122 6.69 -8.68 32.68
N ALA A 123 6.95 -9.56 33.66
CA ALA A 123 7.52 -10.88 33.39
C ALA A 123 6.64 -11.72 32.45
N ALA A 124 5.32 -11.59 32.55
CA ALA A 124 4.38 -12.26 31.65
C ALA A 124 4.45 -11.71 30.21
N LEU A 125 4.68 -10.41 30.02
CA LEU A 125 4.81 -9.78 28.69
C LEU A 125 6.16 -10.09 28.01
N ASP A 126 7.19 -10.43 28.80
CA ASP A 126 8.52 -10.77 28.33
C ASP A 126 8.68 -12.26 27.97
N LEU A 127 7.61 -13.05 28.08
CA LEU A 127 7.59 -14.46 27.67
C LEU A 127 7.73 -14.60 26.15
N GLU A 128 8.22 -15.76 25.71
CA GLU A 128 8.31 -16.06 24.29
C GLU A 128 6.93 -16.11 23.62
N LEU A 129 6.82 -15.44 22.49
CA LEU A 129 5.63 -15.48 21.64
C LEU A 129 5.31 -16.90 21.18
N THR A 130 4.13 -17.37 21.56
CA THR A 130 3.60 -18.68 21.18
C THR A 130 2.88 -18.64 19.84
N LEU A 131 2.78 -19.79 19.18
CA LEU A 131 2.02 -19.88 17.92
C LEU A 131 0.51 -19.70 18.20
N GLU A 132 0.05 -20.15 19.36
CA GLU A 132 -1.32 -20.10 19.83
C GLU A 132 -1.79 -18.66 20.02
N GLU A 133 -0.96 -17.80 20.63
CA GLU A 133 -1.25 -16.37 20.78
C GLU A 133 -1.38 -15.68 19.42
N LEU A 134 -0.44 -15.93 18.52
CA LEU A 134 -0.48 -15.37 17.16
C LEU A 134 -1.69 -15.88 16.37
N THR A 135 -2.04 -17.15 16.52
CA THR A 135 -3.24 -17.75 15.92
C THR A 135 -4.51 -17.07 16.44
N GLY A 136 -4.58 -16.83 17.76
CA GLY A 136 -5.66 -16.07 18.39
C GLY A 136 -5.77 -14.66 17.83
N ALA A 137 -4.63 -13.95 17.71
CA ALA A 137 -4.57 -12.60 17.18
C ALA A 137 -5.05 -12.51 15.71
N VAL A 138 -4.61 -13.44 14.86
CA VAL A 138 -5.01 -13.49 13.44
C VAL A 138 -6.51 -13.76 13.31
N ASN A 139 -7.06 -14.66 14.12
CA ASN A 139 -8.49 -14.96 14.10
C ASN A 139 -9.35 -13.76 14.54
N GLN A 140 -8.84 -12.93 15.45
CA GLN A 140 -9.52 -11.70 15.91
C GLN A 140 -9.42 -10.52 14.92
N MET A 141 -8.60 -10.61 13.88
CA MET A 141 -8.50 -9.54 12.88
C MET A 141 -9.86 -9.26 12.21
N ALA A 142 -10.20 -7.99 12.01
CA ALA A 142 -11.43 -7.63 11.33
C ALA A 142 -11.38 -7.97 9.83
N SER A 143 -12.42 -8.61 9.30
CA SER A 143 -12.61 -8.83 7.85
C SER A 143 -13.00 -7.53 7.12
N GLY A 144 -12.76 -7.47 5.81
CA GLY A 144 -13.10 -6.31 4.97
C GLY A 144 -12.25 -5.04 5.21
N ARG A 145 -11.14 -5.16 5.94
CA ARG A 145 -10.14 -4.08 6.10
C ARG A 145 -9.27 -3.97 4.84
N ALA A 146 -8.73 -2.78 4.61
CA ALA A 146 -7.79 -2.59 3.49
C ALA A 146 -6.55 -3.46 3.74
N PRO A 147 -6.03 -4.15 2.70
CA PRO A 147 -4.74 -4.82 2.81
C PRO A 147 -3.63 -3.79 3.03
N GLY A 148 -2.48 -4.30 3.49
CA GLY A 148 -1.24 -3.55 3.52
C GLY A 148 -0.76 -3.15 2.13
N ILE A 149 0.40 -2.51 2.06
CA ILE A 149 1.06 -2.18 0.78
C ILE A 149 1.54 -3.44 0.06
N ASP A 150 1.62 -4.55 0.79
CA ASP A 150 1.90 -5.90 0.30
C ASP A 150 0.68 -6.57 -0.33
N GLY A 151 -0.50 -5.94 -0.30
CA GLY A 151 -1.73 -6.48 -0.88
C GLY A 151 -2.34 -7.63 -0.06
N LEU A 152 -1.78 -7.95 1.11
CA LEU A 152 -2.25 -9.06 1.93
C LEU A 152 -3.32 -8.59 2.91
N SER A 153 -4.53 -9.13 2.75
CA SER A 153 -5.65 -8.82 3.63
C SER A 153 -5.61 -9.66 4.91
N GLY A 154 -6.36 -9.24 5.93
CA GLY A 154 -6.58 -10.08 7.12
C GLY A 154 -7.21 -11.43 6.78
N GLU A 155 -8.02 -11.51 5.71
CA GLU A 155 -8.63 -12.76 5.25
C GLU A 155 -7.62 -13.70 4.62
N PHE A 156 -6.68 -13.15 3.84
CA PHE A 156 -5.55 -13.90 3.33
C PHE A 156 -4.75 -14.51 4.49
N LEU A 157 -4.42 -13.70 5.51
CA LEU A 157 -3.68 -14.18 6.67
C LEU A 157 -4.44 -15.28 7.41
N LYS A 158 -5.75 -15.14 7.63
CA LYS A 158 -6.59 -16.18 8.24
C LYS A 158 -6.61 -17.47 7.42
N HIS A 159 -6.78 -17.36 6.10
CA HIS A 159 -6.90 -18.52 5.22
C HIS A 159 -5.58 -19.30 5.11
N PHE A 160 -4.46 -18.60 4.94
CA PHE A 160 -3.13 -19.20 4.78
C PHE A 160 -2.34 -19.29 6.08
N TRP A 161 -2.96 -19.04 7.25
CA TRP A 161 -2.27 -19.05 8.54
C TRP A 161 -1.57 -20.38 8.83
N GLY A 162 -2.21 -21.51 8.49
CA GLY A 162 -1.62 -22.84 8.68
C GLY A 162 -0.31 -23.05 7.91
N VAL A 163 -0.05 -22.22 6.89
CA VAL A 163 1.17 -22.26 6.09
C VAL A 163 2.17 -21.20 6.54
N LEU A 164 1.71 -20.00 6.90
CA LEU A 164 2.54 -18.82 7.19
C LEU A 164 2.87 -18.63 8.67
N GLY A 165 2.06 -19.20 9.57
CA GLY A 165 2.12 -18.87 11.00
C GLY A 165 3.44 -19.21 11.67
N ALA A 166 4.03 -20.36 11.32
CA ALA A 166 5.32 -20.78 11.86
C ALA A 166 6.46 -19.84 11.44
N ASP A 167 6.48 -19.41 10.17
CA ASP A 167 7.49 -18.48 9.65
C ASP A 167 7.34 -17.10 10.29
N LEU A 168 6.10 -16.59 10.38
CA LEU A 168 5.81 -15.29 10.99
C LEU A 168 6.12 -15.26 12.48
N ARG A 169 5.87 -16.36 13.20
CA ARG A 169 6.31 -16.50 14.60
C ARG A 169 7.82 -16.35 14.72
N GLY A 170 8.59 -17.03 13.86
CA GLY A 170 10.05 -16.92 13.85
C GLY A 170 10.53 -15.48 13.66
N VAL A 171 9.92 -14.74 12.71
CA VAL A 171 10.21 -13.32 12.49
C VAL A 171 9.91 -12.50 13.74
N PHE A 172 8.73 -12.64 14.34
CA PHE A 172 8.38 -11.87 15.53
C PHE A 172 9.26 -12.21 16.72
N SER A 173 9.56 -13.50 16.97
CA SER A 173 10.51 -13.89 18.02
C SER A 173 11.88 -13.23 17.84
N GLU A 174 12.38 -13.15 16.60
CA GLU A 174 13.62 -12.42 16.33
C GLU A 174 13.48 -10.92 16.61
N CYS A 175 12.36 -10.30 16.22
CA CYS A 175 12.10 -8.89 16.47
C CYS A 175 12.13 -8.54 17.96
N PHE A 176 11.53 -9.39 18.80
CA PHE A 176 11.55 -9.23 20.26
C PHE A 176 12.96 -9.40 20.81
N ARG A 177 13.71 -10.40 20.34
CA ARG A 177 15.10 -10.64 20.75
C ARG A 177 16.04 -9.50 20.37
N THR A 178 15.89 -8.90 19.18
CA THR A 178 16.77 -7.84 18.69
C THR A 178 16.26 -6.44 19.00
N GLY A 179 15.03 -6.31 19.49
CA GLY A 179 14.34 -5.01 19.67
C GLY A 179 14.12 -4.26 18.35
N SER A 180 14.05 -4.96 17.21
CA SER A 180 14.04 -4.31 15.89
C SER A 180 13.20 -5.07 14.88
N LEU A 181 12.33 -4.36 14.15
CA LEU A 181 11.52 -4.95 13.08
C LEU A 181 12.36 -5.21 11.82
N PRO A 182 12.00 -6.11 10.91
CA PRO A 182 12.65 -6.24 9.61
C PRO A 182 12.50 -4.95 8.81
N VAL A 183 13.45 -4.66 7.92
CA VAL A 183 13.39 -3.46 7.05
C VAL A 183 12.08 -3.40 6.26
N SER A 184 11.59 -4.55 5.82
CA SER A 184 10.27 -4.73 5.18
C SER A 184 9.13 -4.14 6.01
N CYS A 185 9.09 -4.48 7.30
CA CYS A 185 8.06 -4.06 8.24
C CYS A 185 8.22 -2.62 8.75
N ARG A 186 9.36 -1.97 8.47
CA ARG A 186 9.58 -0.55 8.75
C ARG A 186 9.11 0.37 7.61
N ARG A 187 8.70 -0.20 6.48
CA ARG A 187 8.10 0.55 5.38
C ARG A 187 6.61 0.71 5.62
N ALA A 188 6.13 1.94 5.49
CA ALA A 188 4.72 2.27 5.61
C ALA A 188 4.30 3.22 4.49
N VAL A 189 3.11 3.03 3.94
CA VAL A 189 2.46 4.08 3.16
C VAL A 189 1.68 4.96 4.11
N LEU A 190 2.00 6.26 4.07
CA LEU A 190 1.30 7.30 4.78
C LEU A 190 0.14 7.81 3.92
N SER A 191 -1.09 7.72 4.44
CA SER A 191 -2.25 8.37 3.87
C SER A 191 -2.83 9.36 4.87
N LEU A 192 -3.14 10.57 4.42
CA LEU A 192 -3.80 11.57 5.26
C LEU A 192 -5.31 11.50 5.08
N LEU A 193 -6.04 11.46 6.20
CA LEU A 193 -7.50 11.55 6.20
C LEU A 193 -7.95 12.88 6.81
N PRO A 194 -8.74 13.69 6.08
CA PRO A 194 -9.29 14.91 6.62
C PRO A 194 -10.33 14.61 7.71
N LYS A 195 -10.24 15.32 8.84
CA LYS A 195 -11.31 15.41 9.86
C LYS A 195 -12.23 16.58 9.53
N LYS A 196 -13.33 16.68 10.28
CA LYS A 196 -14.17 17.88 10.28
C LYS A 196 -13.36 19.07 10.83
N GLY A 197 -13.53 20.25 10.23
CA GLY A 197 -12.92 21.50 10.66
C GLY A 197 -12.03 22.14 9.60
N ASP A 198 -11.26 23.15 10.02
CA ASP A 198 -10.31 23.87 9.16
C ASP A 198 -9.13 22.96 8.76
N LEU A 199 -9.06 22.60 7.48
CA LEU A 199 -8.00 21.74 6.94
C LEU A 199 -6.64 22.45 6.81
N ALA A 200 -6.56 23.77 7.04
CA ALA A 200 -5.28 24.43 7.21
C ALA A 200 -4.63 24.07 8.56
N LEU A 201 -5.38 23.54 9.53
CA LEU A 201 -4.82 23.11 10.82
C LEU A 201 -4.40 21.65 10.76
N LEU A 202 -3.12 21.39 11.07
CA LEU A 202 -2.56 20.04 11.02
C LEU A 202 -3.29 19.03 11.94
N LYS A 203 -3.81 19.49 13.09
CA LYS A 203 -4.61 18.67 14.03
C LYS A 203 -5.87 18.04 13.39
N ASN A 204 -6.37 18.65 12.32
CA ASN A 204 -7.54 18.20 11.57
C ASN A 204 -7.19 17.18 10.48
N TRP A 205 -5.94 16.74 10.41
CA TRP A 205 -5.53 15.60 9.59
C TRP A 205 -5.26 14.39 10.48
N ARG A 206 -5.74 13.22 10.05
CA ARG A 206 -5.37 11.92 10.66
C ARG A 206 -4.34 11.26 9.76
N PRO A 207 -3.09 11.05 10.23
CA PRO A 207 -2.18 10.18 9.53
C PRO A 207 -2.65 8.73 9.72
N LEU A 208 -2.82 8.03 8.61
CA LEU A 208 -2.97 6.59 8.58
C LEU A 208 -1.68 5.98 8.06
N TYR A 209 -1.18 4.99 8.77
CA TYR A 209 -0.02 4.22 8.39
C TYR A 209 -0.47 2.82 8.02
N SER A 210 -0.09 2.37 6.84
CA SER A 210 -0.28 0.98 6.41
C SER A 210 1.08 0.29 6.40
N LEU A 211 1.30 -0.60 7.36
CA LEU A 211 2.53 -1.39 7.48
C LEU A 211 2.48 -2.59 6.51
N ALA A 212 3.65 -3.01 6.04
CA ALA A 212 3.82 -4.25 5.27
C ALA A 212 4.33 -5.38 6.17
N ILE A 213 3.84 -6.60 6.00
CA ILE A 213 4.35 -7.79 6.72
C ILE A 213 5.26 -8.63 5.80
N GLU A 214 5.12 -8.48 4.47
CA GLU A 214 5.91 -9.16 3.42
C GLU A 214 6.27 -10.63 3.71
N PRO A 215 5.28 -11.51 3.97
CA PRO A 215 5.54 -12.88 4.42
C PRO A 215 6.27 -13.73 3.37
N LEU A 216 6.11 -13.43 2.07
CA LEU A 216 6.89 -14.06 1.00
C LEU A 216 8.39 -13.82 1.20
N LEU A 217 8.77 -12.54 1.33
CA LEU A 217 10.18 -12.17 1.51
C LEU A 217 10.73 -12.68 2.84
N CYS A 218 9.91 -12.68 3.90
CA CYS A 218 10.27 -13.28 5.18
C CYS A 218 10.56 -14.79 5.04
N ARG A 219 9.69 -15.54 4.36
CA ARG A 219 9.88 -16.98 4.12
C ARG A 219 11.12 -17.25 3.28
N LEU A 220 11.34 -16.48 2.21
CA LEU A 220 12.54 -16.59 1.39
C LEU A 220 13.82 -16.31 2.18
N ARG A 221 13.86 -15.27 3.02
CA ARG A 221 15.00 -14.99 3.91
C ARG A 221 15.29 -16.14 4.87
N SER A 222 14.25 -16.78 5.40
CA SER A 222 14.43 -17.86 6.39
C SER A 222 14.92 -19.18 5.78
N LYS A 223 14.68 -19.42 4.48
CA LYS A 223 14.92 -20.73 3.87
C LYS A 223 16.05 -20.76 2.84
N LEU A 224 16.51 -19.61 2.36
CA LEU A 224 17.60 -19.53 1.39
C LEU A 224 18.94 -19.32 2.10
N SER A 225 19.99 -20.00 1.63
CA SER A 225 21.35 -19.82 2.17
C SER A 225 21.97 -18.47 1.84
N GLY A 226 21.49 -17.78 0.81
CA GLY A 226 22.05 -16.51 0.31
C GLY A 226 23.41 -16.70 -0.39
N LEU A 227 24.06 -15.58 -0.75
CA LEU A 227 25.37 -15.57 -1.42
C LEU A 227 26.50 -15.48 -0.38
N SER A 228 27.40 -16.46 -0.37
CA SER A 228 28.63 -16.39 0.43
C SER A 228 29.68 -15.58 -0.33
N LEU A 229 30.04 -14.42 0.20
CA LEU A 229 31.14 -13.61 -0.33
C LEU A 229 32.45 -13.96 0.41
N PRO A 230 33.61 -13.86 -0.25
CA PRO A 230 34.90 -14.07 0.40
C PRO A 230 35.04 -13.20 1.65
N ALA A 231 35.73 -13.72 2.68
CA ALA A 231 35.87 -13.09 4.00
C ALA A 231 36.46 -11.66 3.99
N SER A 232 37.06 -11.22 2.87
CA SER A 232 37.52 -9.85 2.64
C SER A 232 36.40 -8.81 2.51
N CYS A 233 35.14 -9.24 2.34
CA CYS A 233 33.99 -8.33 2.17
C CYS A 233 33.37 -7.82 3.48
N GLY A 234 33.82 -8.31 4.65
CA GLY A 234 33.41 -7.77 5.96
C GLY A 234 31.92 -7.88 6.30
N LEU A 235 31.15 -8.70 5.57
CA LEU A 235 29.73 -8.94 5.85
C LEU A 235 29.60 -10.08 6.85
N GLU A 236 29.02 -9.77 8.01
CA GLU A 236 28.75 -10.75 9.09
C GLU A 236 27.65 -11.76 8.72
N CYS A 237 26.84 -11.47 7.70
CA CYS A 237 25.76 -12.34 7.22
C CYS A 237 25.70 -12.39 5.68
N PRO A 238 25.42 -13.55 5.08
CA PRO A 238 25.37 -13.70 3.63
C PRO A 238 24.16 -12.94 3.04
N PRO A 239 24.35 -12.05 2.05
CA PRO A 239 23.25 -11.35 1.41
C PRO A 239 22.29 -12.34 0.75
N THR A 240 21.02 -12.30 1.15
CA THR A 240 19.99 -13.26 0.69
C THR A 240 19.03 -12.66 -0.34
N LEU A 241 18.61 -11.41 -0.15
CA LEU A 241 17.65 -10.73 -1.02
C LEU A 241 17.91 -9.21 -1.03
N SER A 242 17.67 -8.58 -2.17
CA SER A 242 17.59 -7.12 -2.33
C SER A 242 16.27 -6.75 -3.00
N ALA A 243 15.60 -5.71 -2.53
CA ALA A 243 14.37 -5.20 -3.14
C ALA A 243 14.55 -3.72 -3.48
N TYR A 244 14.24 -3.36 -4.73
CA TYR A 244 14.29 -1.99 -5.22
C TYR A 244 13.05 -1.69 -6.06
N ALA A 245 12.24 -0.74 -5.62
CA ALA A 245 10.95 -0.43 -6.23
C ALA A 245 10.08 -1.70 -6.41
N ASP A 246 9.74 -2.03 -7.65
CA ASP A 246 8.91 -3.20 -8.01
C ASP A 246 9.76 -4.46 -8.26
N ASP A 247 11.09 -4.36 -8.24
CA ASP A 247 12.01 -5.45 -8.55
C ASP A 247 12.58 -6.08 -7.27
N VAL A 248 12.53 -7.41 -7.21
CA VAL A 248 13.13 -8.21 -6.14
C VAL A 248 14.23 -9.10 -6.73
N SER A 249 15.46 -8.86 -6.30
CA SER A 249 16.62 -9.70 -6.61
C SER A 249 16.85 -10.72 -5.50
N ILE A 250 16.89 -11.99 -5.85
CA ILE A 250 17.08 -13.11 -4.93
C ILE A 250 18.42 -13.77 -5.23
N PHE A 251 19.25 -13.94 -4.21
CA PHE A 251 20.56 -14.56 -4.35
C PHE A 251 20.47 -16.03 -3.94
N VAL A 252 20.66 -16.90 -4.93
CA VAL A 252 20.64 -18.38 -4.81
C VAL A 252 22.06 -18.91 -4.92
N SER A 253 22.49 -19.76 -3.98
CA SER A 253 23.84 -20.35 -3.98
C SER A 253 23.86 -21.86 -4.20
N SER A 254 22.69 -22.52 -4.17
CA SER A 254 22.58 -23.97 -4.33
C SER A 254 21.34 -24.40 -5.10
N GLN A 255 21.34 -25.61 -5.64
CA GLN A 255 20.14 -26.20 -6.26
C GLN A 255 18.99 -26.36 -5.26
N ARG A 256 19.30 -26.53 -3.96
CA ARG A 256 18.31 -26.54 -2.89
C ARG A 256 17.61 -25.19 -2.76
N ASP A 257 18.36 -24.10 -2.86
CA ASP A 257 17.79 -22.75 -2.81
C ASP A 257 16.87 -22.49 -4.00
N VAL A 258 17.25 -22.96 -5.20
CA VAL A 258 16.40 -22.88 -6.39
C VAL A 258 15.08 -23.64 -6.19
N GLN A 259 15.13 -24.86 -5.67
CA GLN A 259 13.93 -25.64 -5.38
C GLN A 259 13.06 -24.97 -4.32
N CYS A 260 13.68 -24.48 -3.24
CA CYS A 260 12.98 -23.77 -2.17
C CYS A 260 12.29 -22.49 -2.68
N LEU A 261 12.96 -21.75 -3.55
CA LEU A 261 12.41 -20.57 -4.21
C LEU A 261 11.20 -20.94 -5.06
N GLN A 262 11.32 -21.96 -5.91
CA GLN A 262 10.21 -22.45 -6.76
C GLN A 262 9.01 -22.91 -5.93
N ASP A 263 9.25 -23.68 -4.87
CA ASP A 263 8.19 -24.18 -3.98
C ASP A 263 7.50 -23.02 -3.25
N THR A 264 8.29 -22.03 -2.79
CA THR A 264 7.79 -20.86 -2.07
C THR A 264 6.98 -19.95 -3.00
N LEU A 265 7.45 -19.71 -4.23
CA LEU A 265 6.73 -18.94 -5.25
C LEU A 265 5.44 -19.64 -5.66
N SER A 266 5.50 -20.95 -5.96
CA SER A 266 4.31 -21.74 -6.34
C SER A 266 3.24 -21.72 -5.25
N LEU A 267 3.68 -21.80 -3.98
CA LEU A 267 2.79 -21.69 -2.84
C LEU A 267 2.14 -20.30 -2.75
N TYR A 268 2.90 -19.25 -3.01
CA TYR A 268 2.41 -17.87 -2.98
C TYR A 268 1.52 -17.52 -4.17
N GLU A 269 1.80 -18.02 -5.36
CA GLU A 269 0.93 -17.89 -6.54
C GLU A 269 -0.43 -18.55 -6.27
N ARG A 270 -0.41 -19.79 -5.76
CA ARG A 270 -1.63 -20.49 -5.35
C ARG A 270 -2.40 -19.74 -4.27
N ALA A 271 -1.70 -19.06 -3.37
CA ALA A 271 -2.32 -18.35 -2.27
C ALA A 271 -2.89 -16.98 -2.67
N SER A 272 -2.14 -16.24 -3.48
CA SER A 272 -2.47 -14.85 -3.87
C SER A 272 -3.42 -14.78 -5.05
N SER A 273 -3.73 -15.91 -5.71
CA SER A 273 -4.45 -15.97 -6.99
C SER A 273 -3.80 -15.13 -8.11
N ALA A 274 -2.57 -14.65 -7.91
CA ALA A 274 -1.77 -14.02 -8.94
C ALA A 274 -1.29 -15.11 -9.90
N ARG A 275 -1.70 -15.00 -11.16
CA ARG A 275 -1.12 -15.72 -12.30
C ARG A 275 -0.19 -14.79 -13.04
#